data_AF-A0A8K0VAM7-F1
#
_entry.id   AF-A0A8K0VAM7-F1
#
_cell.length_a   1.000
_cell.length_b   1.000
_cell.length_c   1.000
_cell.angle_alpha   90.00
_cell.angle_beta   90.00
_cell.angle_gamma   90.00
#
_symmetry.space_group_name_H-M   'P 1'
#
loop_
_entity.id
_entity.type
_entity.pdbx_description
1 polymer ?
#
loop_
_entity_poly.entity_id
_entity_poly.type
_entity_poly.pdbx_seq_one_letter_code
_entity_poly.pdbx_strand_id
1 'polypeptide(L)'
;MTHDRHDLTSEGDGADWDAAEWERPDWTPDWSQPDRDAQITDAALTQGELWFRLVFLLFCLGLLAFTLWYRGLPRGVAQLELIAVAGLFFGGAAGGTALRLLRGR
;
A
#
# COMPACT_ATOMS: atom_id res chain seq x y z
N MET A 1 33.04 -12.29 73.16
CA MET A 1 33.37 -13.43 72.27
C MET A 1 32.51 -14.58 72.75
N THR A 2 31.43 -14.97 72.09
CA THR A 2 31.30 -15.32 70.67
C THR A 2 29.91 -14.95 70.13
N HIS A 3 29.89 -14.53 68.87
CA HIS A 3 28.71 -14.28 68.05
C HIS A 3 28.09 -15.61 67.62
N ASP A 4 26.78 -15.77 67.79
CA ASP A 4 26.00 -16.77 67.05
C ASP A 4 24.86 -16.02 66.34
N ARG A 5 25.02 -15.84 65.03
CA ARG A 5 24.07 -15.15 64.17
C ARG A 5 23.45 -16.23 63.30
N HIS A 6 22.19 -16.54 63.59
CA HIS A 6 21.40 -17.41 62.75
C HIS A 6 21.18 -16.77 61.39
N ASP A 7 21.53 -17.56 60.39
CA ASP A 7 21.35 -17.34 58.96
C ASP A 7 19.89 -17.56 58.52
N LEU A 8 19.49 -16.68 57.58
CA LEU A 8 18.71 -16.97 56.37
C LEU A 8 17.28 -17.54 56.52
N THR A 9 16.27 -16.71 56.23
CA THR A 9 15.25 -16.96 55.18
C THR A 9 14.23 -15.82 55.13
N SER A 10 14.29 -15.07 54.05
CA SER A 10 13.28 -14.16 53.49
C SER A 10 13.86 -13.82 52.12
N GLU A 11 13.92 -14.79 51.21
CA GLU A 11 12.84 -15.00 50.23
C GLU A 11 12.38 -13.65 49.62
N GLY A 12 13.36 -12.83 49.23
CA GLY A 12 13.17 -11.69 48.36
C GLY A 12 13.16 -12.21 46.93
N ASP A 13 11.96 -12.55 46.48
CA ASP A 13 11.46 -12.47 45.09
C ASP A 13 12.55 -12.08 44.07
N GLY A 14 13.25 -13.11 43.58
CA GLY A 14 14.19 -13.04 42.48
C GLY A 14 13.44 -12.79 41.19
N ALA A 15 12.93 -11.58 41.06
CA ALA A 15 12.35 -11.08 39.84
C ALA A 15 13.52 -10.69 38.92
N ASP A 16 14.03 -11.71 38.21
CA ASP A 16 15.04 -11.65 37.16
C ASP A 16 14.51 -10.84 35.96
N TRP A 17 14.47 -9.52 36.13
CA TRP A 17 14.04 -8.57 35.10
C TRP A 17 15.20 -7.90 34.36
N ASP A 18 16.45 -8.33 34.60
CA ASP A 18 17.62 -7.49 34.29
C ASP A 18 18.63 -8.05 33.27
N ALA A 19 18.40 -9.20 32.61
CA ALA A 19 19.41 -9.71 31.67
C ALA A 19 18.94 -10.36 30.36
N ALA A 20 17.68 -10.79 30.21
CA ALA A 20 17.28 -11.63 29.06
C ALA A 20 16.44 -10.92 27.98
N GLU A 21 15.92 -9.71 28.22
CA GLU A 21 14.97 -9.04 27.28
C GLU A 21 15.59 -7.89 26.47
N TRP A 22 16.84 -7.51 26.77
CA TRP A 22 17.55 -6.40 26.10
C TRP A 22 18.58 -6.85 25.06
N GLU A 23 18.53 -8.11 24.61
CA GLU A 23 19.07 -8.47 23.31
C GLU A 23 18.21 -7.77 22.27
N ARG A 24 18.67 -6.57 21.87
CA ARG A 24 18.01 -5.70 20.91
C ARG A 24 17.52 -6.57 19.74
N PRO A 25 16.24 -6.48 19.34
CA PRO A 25 15.86 -6.94 18.02
C PRO A 25 16.84 -6.28 17.07
N ASP A 26 17.55 -7.07 16.27
CA ASP A 26 18.35 -6.63 15.15
C ASP A 26 17.41 -6.12 14.06
N TRP A 27 16.60 -5.12 14.41
CA TRP A 27 15.95 -4.21 13.50
C TRP A 27 17.05 -3.37 12.83
N THR A 28 17.96 -4.02 12.13
CA THR A 28 18.71 -3.40 11.05
C THR A 28 17.95 -3.80 9.81
N PRO A 29 17.20 -2.88 9.18
CA PRO A 29 16.51 -3.21 7.95
C PRO A 29 17.56 -3.72 6.95
N ASP A 30 17.33 -4.92 6.43
CA ASP A 30 18.23 -5.55 5.48
C ASP A 30 18.03 -4.89 4.10
N TRP A 31 18.74 -3.79 3.88
CA TRP A 31 18.75 -3.03 2.62
C TRP A 31 19.47 -3.77 1.48
N SER A 32 20.01 -4.97 1.72
CA SER A 32 20.63 -5.81 0.69
C SER A 32 19.62 -6.67 -0.07
N GLN A 33 18.39 -6.78 0.45
CA GLN A 33 17.29 -7.36 -0.30
C GLN A 33 16.76 -6.31 -1.28
N PRO A 34 16.73 -6.59 -2.60
CA PRO A 34 16.02 -5.74 -3.53
C PRO A 34 14.54 -5.75 -3.14
N ASP A 35 14.07 -4.60 -2.67
CA ASP A 35 12.69 -4.16 -2.47
C ASP A 35 11.70 -5.32 -2.35
N ARG A 36 11.52 -5.88 -1.14
CA ARG A 36 10.41 -6.83 -0.87
C ARG A 36 9.06 -6.25 -1.32
N ASP A 37 8.97 -4.93 -1.28
CA ASP A 37 7.88 -4.09 -1.73
C ASP A 37 7.60 -4.28 -3.23
N ALA A 38 8.66 -4.45 -4.05
CA ALA A 38 8.54 -4.80 -5.46
C ALA A 38 8.00 -6.23 -5.63
N GLN A 39 8.47 -7.21 -4.83
CA GLN A 39 7.90 -8.57 -4.87
C GLN A 39 6.42 -8.65 -4.49
N ILE A 40 5.93 -7.77 -3.59
CA ILE A 40 4.50 -7.67 -3.26
C ILE A 40 3.69 -7.15 -4.46
N THR A 41 4.26 -6.28 -5.30
CA THR A 41 3.62 -5.77 -6.52
C THR A 41 3.84 -6.66 -7.75
N ASP A 42 4.92 -7.44 -7.77
CA ASP A 42 5.37 -8.24 -8.92
C ASP A 42 4.78 -9.65 -8.92
N ALA A 43 4.21 -10.11 -7.80
CA ALA A 43 3.36 -11.28 -7.71
C ALA A 43 2.04 -11.02 -8.48
N ALA A 44 2.16 -10.99 -9.80
CA ALA A 44 1.12 -10.99 -10.82
C ALA A 44 -0.26 -10.57 -10.29
N LEU A 45 -0.58 -9.27 -10.34
CA LEU A 45 -1.97 -8.83 -10.27
C LEU A 45 -2.80 -9.78 -11.11
N THR A 46 -3.72 -10.51 -10.47
CA THR A 46 -4.48 -11.55 -11.13
C THR A 46 -5.13 -11.00 -12.39
N GLN A 47 -5.24 -11.81 -13.45
CA GLN A 47 -5.86 -11.36 -14.71
C GLN A 47 -7.23 -10.69 -14.49
N GLY A 48 -7.96 -11.10 -13.44
CA GLY A 48 -9.21 -10.49 -13.01
C GLY A 48 -9.06 -9.07 -12.43
N GLU A 49 -8.03 -8.80 -11.63
CA GLU A 49 -7.74 -7.47 -11.07
C GLU A 49 -7.40 -6.47 -12.20
N LEU A 50 -6.66 -6.92 -13.22
CA LEU A 50 -6.33 -6.10 -14.38
C LEU A 50 -7.59 -5.72 -15.20
N TRP A 51 -8.48 -6.69 -15.41
CA TRP A 51 -9.76 -6.46 -16.09
C TRP A 51 -10.71 -5.58 -15.27
N PHE A 52 -10.78 -5.78 -13.96
CA PHE A 52 -11.56 -4.93 -13.07
C PHE A 52 -11.10 -3.47 -13.16
N ARG A 53 -9.78 -3.24 -13.11
CA ARG A 53 -9.20 -1.90 -13.30
C ARG A 53 -9.60 -1.30 -14.64
N LEU A 54 -9.53 -2.06 -15.74
CA LEU A 54 -9.91 -1.59 -17.08
C LEU A 54 -11.40 -1.25 -17.17
N VAL A 55 -12.28 -2.12 -16.67
CA VAL A 55 -13.73 -1.88 -16.67
C VAL A 55 -14.09 -0.67 -15.82
N PHE A 56 -13.49 -0.54 -14.63
CA PHE A 56 -13.70 0.60 -13.74
C PHE A 56 -13.26 1.91 -14.41
N LEU A 57 -12.10 1.91 -15.06
CA LEU A 57 -11.60 3.04 -15.84
C LEU A 57 -12.55 3.44 -16.97
N LEU A 58 -13.05 2.47 -17.75
CA LEU A 58 -14.02 2.72 -18.81
C LEU A 58 -15.37 3.20 -18.27
N PHE A 59 -15.81 2.67 -17.12
CA PHE A 59 -17.05 3.12 -16.48
C PHE A 59 -16.96 4.58 -16.05
N CYS A 60 -15.86 4.97 -15.40
CA CYS A 60 -15.61 6.37 -15.02
C CYS A 60 -15.52 7.30 -16.24
N LEU A 61 -14.81 6.87 -17.30
CA LEU A 61 -14.70 7.63 -18.53
C LEU A 61 -16.06 7.75 -19.26
N GLY A 62 -16.85 6.68 -19.26
CA GLY A 62 -18.20 6.66 -19.82
C GLY A 62 -19.15 7.58 -19.07
N LEU A 63 -19.09 7.60 -17.74
CA LEU A 63 -19.85 8.55 -16.91
C LEU A 63 -19.45 10.00 -17.18
N LEU A 64 -18.15 10.28 -17.38
CA LEU A 64 -17.66 11.61 -17.74
C LEU A 64 -18.22 12.05 -19.11
N ALA A 65 -18.14 11.17 -20.12
CA ALA A 65 -18.71 11.44 -21.44
C ALA A 65 -20.23 11.60 -21.41
N PHE A 66 -20.93 10.76 -20.63
CA PHE A 66 -22.37 10.84 -20.47
C PHE A 66 -22.80 12.14 -19.78
N THR A 67 -22.09 12.58 -18.74
CA THR A 67 -22.38 13.85 -18.07
C THR A 67 -22.15 15.04 -19.01
N LEU A 68 -21.08 15.03 -19.80
CA LEU A 68 -20.85 16.02 -20.86
C LEU A 68 -21.97 16.04 -21.90
N TRP A 69 -22.45 14.86 -22.32
CA TRP A 69 -23.51 14.77 -23.32
C TRP A 69 -24.87 15.24 -22.77
N TYR A 70 -25.22 14.82 -21.54
CA TYR A 70 -26.51 15.12 -20.93
C TYR A 70 -26.60 16.56 -20.38
N ARG A 71 -25.53 17.08 -19.75
CA ARG A 71 -25.49 18.45 -19.20
C ARG A 71 -24.92 19.49 -20.16
N GLY A 72 -24.25 19.08 -21.24
CA GLY A 72 -23.54 19.96 -22.14
C GLY A 72 -22.17 20.40 -21.59
N LEU A 73 -21.48 21.25 -22.35
CA LEU A 73 -20.17 21.77 -21.96
C LEU A 73 -20.30 22.76 -20.78
N PRO A 74 -19.47 22.60 -19.73
CA PRO A 74 -19.45 23.55 -18.64
C PRO A 74 -18.99 24.93 -19.11
N ARG A 75 -19.55 25.98 -18.50
CA ARG A 75 -19.25 27.38 -18.85
C ARG A 75 -18.00 27.94 -18.16
N GLY A 76 -17.49 27.25 -17.14
CA GLY A 76 -16.30 27.66 -16.40
C GLY A 76 -15.02 27.05 -16.95
N VAL A 77 -13.97 27.88 -17.11
CA VAL A 77 -12.64 27.44 -17.56
C VAL A 77 -12.07 26.34 -16.66
N ALA A 78 -12.19 26.51 -15.33
CA ALA A 78 -11.72 25.52 -14.36
C ALA A 78 -12.36 24.13 -14.55
N GLN A 79 -13.65 24.07 -14.89
CA GLN A 79 -14.35 22.80 -15.11
C GLN A 79 -13.88 22.11 -16.39
N LEU A 80 -13.59 22.88 -17.44
CA LEU A 80 -13.02 22.33 -18.67
C LEU A 80 -11.61 21.76 -18.44
N GLU A 81 -10.77 22.45 -17.66
CA GLU A 81 -9.45 21.95 -17.28
C GLU A 81 -9.55 20.63 -16.50
N LEU A 82 -10.46 20.54 -15.54
CA LEU A 82 -10.73 19.32 -14.78
C LEU A 82 -11.17 18.17 -15.69
N ILE A 83 -12.09 18.43 -16.63
CA ILE A 83 -12.56 17.43 -17.59
C ILE A 83 -11.44 16.99 -18.54
N ALA A 84 -10.60 17.93 -18.99
CA ALA A 84 -9.46 17.63 -19.84
C ALA A 84 -8.44 16.75 -19.10
N VAL A 85 -8.08 17.10 -17.86
CA VAL A 85 -7.16 16.32 -17.02
C VAL A 85 -7.75 14.95 -16.70
N ALA A 86 -9.03 14.88 -16.31
CA ALA A 86 -9.71 13.62 -16.04
C ALA A 86 -9.78 12.75 -17.30
N GLY A 87 -10.19 13.30 -18.43
CA GLY A 87 -10.26 12.59 -19.71
C GLY A 87 -8.90 12.07 -20.16
N LEU A 88 -7.83 12.85 -19.99
CA LEU A 88 -6.47 12.44 -20.32
C LEU A 88 -5.96 11.36 -19.36
N PHE A 89 -6.21 11.50 -18.05
CA PHE A 89 -5.77 10.54 -17.04
C PHE A 89 -6.50 9.21 -17.19
N PHE A 90 -7.83 9.22 -17.21
CA PHE A 90 -8.64 8.01 -17.34
C PHE A 90 -8.56 7.42 -18.75
N GLY A 91 -8.54 8.24 -19.80
CA GLY A 91 -8.36 7.80 -21.17
C GLY A 91 -6.97 7.21 -21.42
N GLY A 92 -5.92 7.83 -20.89
CA GLY A 92 -4.55 7.34 -21.00
C GLY A 92 -4.35 6.03 -20.24
N ALA A 93 -4.88 5.92 -19.02
CA ALA A 93 -4.84 4.69 -18.26
C ALA A 93 -5.63 3.56 -18.94
N ALA A 94 -6.87 3.82 -19.37
CA ALA A 94 -7.69 2.84 -20.09
C ALA A 94 -7.03 2.39 -21.41
N GLY A 95 -6.49 3.34 -22.18
CA GLY A 95 -5.79 3.08 -23.44
C GLY A 95 -4.52 2.26 -23.24
N GLY A 96 -3.71 2.58 -22.21
CA GLY A 96 -2.51 1.82 -21.86
C GLY A 96 -2.81 0.38 -21.45
N THR A 97 -3.88 0.17 -20.68
CA THR A 97 -4.32 -1.18 -20.29
C THR A 97 -4.88 -1.96 -21.49
N ALA A 98 -5.70 -1.33 -22.34
CA ALA A 98 -6.24 -1.96 -23.55
C ALA A 98 -5.12 -2.32 -24.55
N LEU A 99 -4.13 -1.45 -24.72
CA LEU A 99 -3.00 -1.69 -25.61
C LEU A 99 -2.11 -2.84 -25.10
N ARG A 100 -1.88 -2.94 -23.78
CA ARG A 100 -1.20 -4.09 -23.16
C ARG A 100 -1.97 -5.39 -23.36
N LEU A 101 -3.30 -5.36 -23.24
CA LEU A 101 -4.15 -6.53 -23.48
C LEU A 101 -4.11 -6.97 -24.96
N LEU A 102 -4.11 -6.02 -25.89
CA LEU A 102 -4.04 -6.28 -27.33
C LEU A 102 -2.67 -6.79 -27.80
N ARG A 103 -1.58 -6.34 -27.18
CA ARG A 103 -0.20 -6.80 -27.48
C ARG A 103 0.20 -8.08 -26.75
N GLY A 104 -0.54 -8.47 -25.71
CA GLY A 104 -0.34 -9.72 -24.97
C GLY A 104 -1.15 -10.91 -25.51
N ARG A 105 -1.87 -10.73 -26.62
CA ARG A 105 -2.33 -11.80 -27.52
C ARG A 105 -1.35 -11.95 -28.67
#